data_AF-A0A960XV01-F1
#
_entry.id   AF-A0A960XV01-F1
#
_cell.length_a   1.000
_cell.length_b   1.000
_cell.length_c   1.000
_cell.angle_alpha   90.00
_cell.angle_beta   90.00
_cell.angle_gamma   90.00
#
_symmetry.space_group_name_H-M   'P 1'
#
loop_
_entity.id
_entity.type
_entity.pdbx_description
1 polymer ?
#
loop_
_entity_poly.entity_id
_entity_poly.type
_entity_poly.pdbx_seq_one_letter_code
_entity_poly.pdbx_strand_id
1 'polypeptide(L)'
;MTSEREAYVYIQLPGSLETVPAALLRVQTLPDGIQIGRFRYGDRYLARPEAVALDPFRLPLAKQVFEFTQLKGIPGAVRDAAPDAWGRRVIENKLERSPADLQEIDYLLHGPQDGAGYLSFGLKVEPPAPKRHYNRTHQLDELIAAAQAIEEGKHVAAYLLEQLDPGTSMGGARPKATIEDGQSLWLGKFPAKD
;
A
#
# COMPACT_ATOMS: atom_id res chain seq x y z
N MET A 1 24.83 6.32 8.82
CA MET A 1 25.07 5.09 8.03
C MET A 1 24.10 5.12 6.87
N THR A 2 24.54 4.84 5.65
CA THR A 2 23.63 4.76 4.49
C THR A 2 22.82 3.47 4.60
N SER A 3 21.52 3.53 4.40
CA SER A 3 20.64 2.35 4.33
C SER A 3 19.92 2.30 2.98
N GLU A 4 19.57 1.09 2.54
CA GLU A 4 18.82 0.87 1.31
C GLU A 4 17.62 -0.04 1.58
N ARG A 5 16.50 0.29 0.96
CA ARG A 5 15.26 -0.48 0.98
C ARG A 5 14.77 -0.65 -0.44
N GLU A 6 14.08 -1.74 -0.72
CA GLU A 6 13.50 -1.97 -2.04
C GLU A 6 12.09 -2.57 -1.96
N ALA A 7 11.30 -2.30 -3.00
CA ALA A 7 9.98 -2.84 -3.18
C ALA A 7 9.76 -3.13 -4.67
N TYR A 8 9.32 -4.35 -4.97
CA TYR A 8 8.71 -4.63 -6.26
C TYR A 8 7.36 -3.93 -6.32
N VAL A 9 7.12 -3.26 -7.44
CA VAL A 9 5.84 -2.64 -7.76
C VAL A 9 5.10 -3.60 -8.69
N TYR A 10 3.97 -4.08 -8.22
CA TYR A 10 3.06 -4.91 -9.01
C TYR A 10 1.95 -4.04 -9.59
N ILE A 11 1.39 -4.48 -10.71
CA ILE A 11 0.20 -3.89 -11.32
C ILE A 11 -0.78 -4.98 -11.72
N GLN A 12 -2.06 -4.77 -11.46
CA GLN A 12 -3.11 -5.55 -12.10
C GLN A 12 -3.34 -5.03 -13.53
N LEU A 13 -3.16 -5.91 -14.53
CA LEU A 13 -3.23 -5.49 -15.93
C LEU A 13 -4.66 -5.08 -16.32
N PRO A 14 -4.81 -4.02 -17.16
CA PRO A 14 -6.12 -3.55 -17.62
C PRO A 14 -6.96 -4.68 -18.24
N GLY A 15 -8.24 -4.73 -17.88
CA GLY A 15 -9.16 -5.75 -18.42
C GLY A 15 -8.92 -7.17 -17.91
N SER A 16 -8.03 -7.37 -16.93
CA SER A 16 -7.74 -8.68 -16.34
C SER A 16 -7.77 -8.63 -14.81
N LEU A 17 -7.70 -9.81 -14.18
CA LEU A 17 -7.43 -9.98 -12.74
C LEU A 17 -5.98 -10.48 -12.50
N GLU A 18 -5.12 -10.43 -13.52
CA GLU A 18 -3.72 -10.83 -13.42
C GLU A 18 -2.90 -9.69 -12.82
N THR A 19 -2.30 -9.94 -11.66
CA THR A 19 -1.31 -9.05 -11.05
C THR A 19 0.09 -9.51 -11.45
N VAL A 20 0.91 -8.58 -11.92
CA VAL A 20 2.24 -8.87 -12.49
C VAL A 20 3.29 -7.90 -11.95
N PRO A 21 4.57 -8.31 -11.85
CA PRO A 21 5.64 -7.36 -11.54
C PRO A 21 5.84 -6.37 -12.69
N ALA A 22 5.77 -5.09 -12.35
CA ALA A 22 5.95 -3.98 -13.29
C ALA A 22 7.34 -3.35 -13.18
N ALA A 23 7.81 -3.11 -11.95
CA ALA A 23 9.02 -2.34 -11.69
C ALA A 23 9.69 -2.71 -10.36
N LEU A 24 10.91 -2.23 -10.18
CA LEU A 24 11.61 -2.20 -8.90
C LEU A 24 11.80 -0.74 -8.47
N LEU A 25 11.40 -0.43 -7.24
CA LEU A 25 11.72 0.81 -6.55
C LEU A 25 12.80 0.53 -5.50
N ARG A 26 13.91 1.26 -5.56
CA ARG A 26 14.94 1.29 -4.51
C ARG A 26 14.98 2.66 -3.88
N VAL A 27 15.02 2.72 -2.56
CA VAL A 27 15.15 3.97 -1.80
C VAL A 27 16.40 3.89 -0.94
N GLN A 28 17.34 4.79 -1.22
CA GLN A 28 18.58 4.94 -0.47
C GLN A 28 18.44 6.12 0.49
N THR A 29 18.69 5.89 1.78
CA THR A 29 18.76 6.95 2.80
C THR A 29 20.22 7.31 3.04
N LEU A 30 20.57 8.56 2.76
CA LEU A 30 21.91 9.12 2.97
C LEU A 30 22.15 9.44 4.47
N PRO A 31 23.42 9.65 4.90
CA PRO A 31 23.74 9.96 6.29
C PRO A 31 23.05 11.21 6.86
N ASP A 32 22.69 12.17 6.00
CA ASP A 32 21.97 13.40 6.34
C ASP A 32 20.43 13.23 6.36
N GLY A 33 19.93 12.01 6.11
CA GLY A 33 18.51 11.68 6.09
C GLY A 33 17.81 11.95 4.74
N ILE A 34 18.51 12.47 3.74
CA ILE A 34 17.96 12.63 2.38
C ILE A 34 17.69 11.24 1.79
N GLN A 35 16.52 11.08 1.17
CA GLN A 35 16.12 9.84 0.51
C GLN A 35 16.13 10.02 -0.99
N ILE A 36 16.85 9.13 -1.68
CA ILE A 36 16.95 9.08 -3.14
C ILE A 36 16.33 7.79 -3.63
N GLY A 37 15.28 7.93 -4.44
CA GLY A 37 14.56 6.87 -5.10
C GLY A 37 15.10 6.56 -6.48
N ARG A 38 15.20 5.28 -6.82
CA ARG A 38 15.48 4.80 -8.17
C ARG A 38 14.39 3.82 -8.57
N PHE A 39 13.65 4.18 -9.62
CA PHE A 39 12.58 3.39 -10.18
C PHE A 39 12.99 2.90 -11.57
N ARG A 40 12.76 1.61 -11.86
CA ARG A 40 12.96 1.05 -13.19
C ARG A 40 11.91 -0.01 -13.50
N TYR A 41 11.28 0.10 -14.66
CA TYR A 41 10.43 -0.96 -15.19
C TYR A 41 11.22 -2.24 -15.47
N GLY A 42 10.62 -3.40 -15.21
CA GLY A 42 11.21 -4.69 -15.53
C GLY A 42 11.19 -4.96 -17.03
N ASP A 43 12.24 -5.58 -17.57
CA ASP A 43 12.33 -5.86 -19.01
C ASP A 43 11.20 -6.76 -19.51
N ARG A 44 10.74 -7.70 -18.67
CA ARG A 44 9.57 -8.56 -18.96
C ARG A 44 8.26 -7.77 -19.00
N TYR A 45 8.13 -6.74 -18.16
CA TYR A 45 6.95 -5.88 -18.17
C TYR A 45 6.94 -5.00 -19.43
N LEU A 46 8.07 -4.39 -19.77
CA LEU A 46 8.23 -3.57 -20.98
C LEU A 46 7.97 -4.35 -22.28
N ALA A 47 8.10 -5.68 -22.26
CA ALA A 47 7.83 -6.55 -23.39
C ALA A 47 6.34 -6.98 -23.50
N ARG A 48 5.49 -6.66 -22.51
CA ARG A 48 4.06 -7.02 -22.55
C ARG A 48 3.31 -6.07 -23.50
N PRO A 49 2.48 -6.59 -24.42
CA PRO A 49 1.58 -5.75 -25.23
C PRO A 49 0.61 -4.89 -24.41
N GLU A 50 0.25 -5.37 -23.22
CA GLU A 50 -0.70 -4.77 -22.28
C GLU A 50 -0.02 -3.86 -21.26
N ALA A 51 1.30 -3.64 -21.38
CA ALA A 51 2.05 -2.78 -20.47
C ALA A 51 1.51 -1.35 -20.50
N VAL A 52 1.23 -0.81 -19.32
CA VAL A 52 0.83 0.59 -19.15
C VAL A 52 1.89 1.35 -18.35
N ALA A 53 2.15 2.60 -18.74
CA ALA A 53 2.94 3.51 -17.93
C ALA A 53 2.16 3.88 -16.67
N LEU A 54 2.81 3.85 -15.50
CA LEU A 54 2.19 4.29 -14.24
C LEU A 54 1.89 5.79 -14.25
N ASP A 55 2.77 6.56 -14.89
CA ASP A 55 2.58 7.98 -15.19
C ASP A 55 3.16 8.21 -16.59
N PRO A 56 2.35 8.44 -17.63
CA PRO A 56 2.85 8.62 -18.99
C PRO A 56 3.83 9.79 -19.18
N PHE A 57 3.84 10.76 -18.27
CA PHE A 57 4.68 11.96 -18.35
C PHE A 57 5.95 11.83 -17.51
N ARG A 58 5.85 11.34 -16.27
CA ARG A 58 7.00 11.22 -15.34
C ARG A 58 7.66 9.85 -15.34
N LEU A 59 6.91 8.81 -15.71
CA LEU A 59 7.34 7.41 -15.75
C LEU A 59 6.92 6.74 -17.08
N PRO A 60 7.26 7.30 -18.25
CA PRO A 60 6.97 6.64 -19.52
C PRO A 60 7.64 5.26 -19.56
N LEU A 61 7.04 4.32 -20.30
CA LEU A 61 7.62 2.99 -20.50
C LEU A 61 8.99 3.12 -21.18
N ALA A 62 10.05 2.95 -20.40
CA ALA A 62 11.42 3.10 -20.85
C ALA A 62 12.35 2.19 -20.03
N LYS A 63 13.48 1.81 -20.62
CA LYS A 63 14.50 0.97 -19.98
C LYS A 63 15.38 1.73 -18.98
N GLN A 64 15.32 3.06 -19.00
CA GLN A 64 16.13 3.92 -18.15
C GLN A 64 15.72 3.82 -16.67
N VAL A 65 16.64 4.21 -15.79
CA VAL A 65 16.34 4.42 -14.37
C VAL A 65 15.85 5.84 -14.19
N PHE A 66 14.72 5.98 -13.50
CA PHE A 66 14.18 7.28 -13.09
C PHE A 66 14.60 7.56 -11.65
N GLU A 67 15.18 8.73 -11.39
CA GLU A 67 15.63 9.13 -10.06
C GLU A 67 14.67 10.17 -9.45
N PHE A 68 14.37 10.01 -8.16
CA PHE A 68 13.46 10.85 -7.41
C PHE A 68 14.08 11.29 -6.09
N THR A 69 14.03 12.58 -5.80
CA THR A 69 14.49 13.16 -4.52
C THR A 69 13.36 13.80 -3.72
N GLN A 70 12.20 14.00 -4.36
CA GLN A 70 10.97 14.45 -3.71
C GLN A 70 10.19 13.26 -3.13
N LEU A 71 9.19 13.56 -2.28
CA LEU A 71 8.30 12.54 -1.71
C LEU A 71 9.04 11.35 -1.08
N LYS A 72 10.16 11.63 -0.40
CA LYS A 72 11.02 10.62 0.22
C LYS A 72 11.58 9.59 -0.78
N GLY A 73 11.85 10.03 -2.01
CA GLY A 73 12.35 9.16 -3.07
C GLY A 73 11.28 8.26 -3.69
N ILE A 74 10.00 8.57 -3.52
CA ILE A 74 8.92 7.77 -4.10
C ILE A 74 8.30 8.52 -5.29
N PRO A 75 8.16 7.90 -6.47
CA PRO A 75 7.44 8.51 -7.59
C PRO A 75 6.01 8.84 -7.20
N GLY A 76 5.46 9.96 -7.69
CA GLY A 76 4.09 10.42 -7.33
C GLY A 76 3.02 9.34 -7.54
N ALA A 77 2.96 8.73 -8.73
CA ALA A 77 2.00 7.67 -9.04
C ALA A 77 2.13 6.44 -8.12
N VAL A 78 3.34 6.13 -7.64
CA VAL A 78 3.56 5.05 -6.66
C VAL A 78 3.11 5.50 -5.27
N ARG A 79 3.37 6.76 -4.91
CA ARG A 79 3.01 7.35 -3.62
C ARG A 79 1.49 7.46 -3.43
N ASP A 80 0.75 7.68 -4.52
CA ASP A 80 -0.72 7.77 -4.54
C ASP A 80 -1.39 6.44 -4.19
N ALA A 81 -0.71 5.31 -4.43
CA ALA A 81 -1.16 3.98 -4.04
C ALA A 81 -0.82 3.62 -2.57
N ALA A 82 -0.11 4.49 -1.85
CA ALA A 82 0.22 4.22 -0.47
C ALA A 82 -1.01 4.37 0.46
N PRO A 83 -1.03 3.67 1.60
CA PRO A 83 -2.07 3.80 2.61
C PRO A 83 -2.31 5.26 3.05
N ASP A 84 -3.59 5.56 3.25
CA ASP A 84 -4.07 6.83 3.80
C ASP A 84 -3.77 6.93 5.30
N ALA A 85 -4.19 8.03 5.95
CA ALA A 85 -3.87 8.26 7.35
C ALA A 85 -4.47 7.19 8.28
N TRP A 86 -5.63 6.62 7.94
CA TRP A 86 -6.20 5.50 8.69
C TRP A 86 -5.39 4.22 8.48
N GLY A 87 -5.12 3.86 7.22
CA GLY A 87 -4.34 2.67 6.88
C GLY A 87 -2.95 2.67 7.51
N ARG A 88 -2.31 3.85 7.61
CA ARG A 88 -1.04 4.03 8.33
C ARG A 88 -1.15 3.68 9.81
N ARG A 89 -2.18 4.16 10.50
CA ARG A 89 -2.42 3.81 11.91
C ARG A 89 -2.61 2.32 12.11
N VAL A 90 -3.34 1.65 11.21
CA VAL A 90 -3.50 0.18 11.25
C VAL A 90 -2.16 -0.52 11.06
N ILE A 91 -1.33 -0.06 10.12
CA ILE A 91 0.03 -0.60 9.88
C ILE A 91 0.94 -0.37 11.10
N GLU A 92 0.96 0.83 11.65
CA GLU A 92 1.73 1.20 12.84
C GLU A 92 1.37 0.28 14.02
N ASN A 93 0.08 0.06 14.26
CA ASN A 93 -0.41 -0.85 15.30
C ASN A 93 0.00 -2.30 15.02
N LYS A 94 -0.14 -2.76 13.77
CA LYS A 94 0.23 -4.13 13.34
C LYS A 94 1.72 -4.41 13.46
N LEU A 95 2.55 -3.40 13.25
CA LEU A 95 4.00 -3.51 13.36
C LEU A 95 4.50 -3.23 14.78
N GLU A 96 3.63 -2.72 15.67
CA GLU A 96 4.00 -2.21 16.99
C GLU A 96 5.11 -1.16 16.90
N ARG A 97 5.03 -0.26 15.92
CA ARG A 97 6.05 0.75 15.62
C ARG A 97 5.43 2.14 15.50
N SER A 98 6.16 3.15 15.97
CA SER A 98 5.72 4.54 15.84
C SER A 98 5.94 5.04 14.40
N PRO A 99 5.22 6.10 13.97
CA PRO A 99 5.46 6.72 12.67
C PRO A 99 6.92 7.15 12.45
N ALA A 100 7.65 7.47 13.53
CA ALA A 100 9.05 7.88 13.47
C ALA A 100 10.01 6.73 13.10
N ASP A 101 9.58 5.49 13.33
CA ASP A 101 10.36 4.29 13.04
C ASP A 101 10.14 3.79 11.59
N LEU A 102 9.09 4.26 10.92
CA LEU A 102 8.67 3.78 9.60
C LEU A 102 9.08 4.75 8.50
N GLN A 103 9.59 4.20 7.40
CA GLN A 103 9.86 4.94 6.18
C GLN A 103 8.66 4.88 5.24
N GLU A 104 8.62 5.77 4.25
CA GLU A 104 7.49 5.81 3.31
C GLU A 104 7.32 4.49 2.55
N ILE A 105 8.43 3.81 2.22
CA ILE A 105 8.41 2.50 1.57
C ILE A 105 7.82 1.39 2.46
N ASP A 106 7.85 1.56 3.79
CA ASP A 106 7.25 0.58 4.72
C ASP A 106 5.74 0.59 4.61
N TYR A 107 5.14 1.77 4.47
CA TYR A 107 3.70 1.87 4.24
C TYR A 107 3.29 1.27 2.89
N LEU A 108 4.13 1.36 1.85
CA LEU A 108 3.88 0.65 0.59
C LEU A 108 3.90 -0.87 0.80
N LEU A 109 4.95 -1.39 1.45
CA LEU A 109 5.15 -2.84 1.66
C LEU A 109 4.10 -3.48 2.57
N HIS A 110 3.54 -2.72 3.51
CA HIS A 110 2.49 -3.16 4.42
C HIS A 110 1.09 -2.73 4.01
N GLY A 111 0.96 -2.05 2.87
CA GLY A 111 -0.30 -1.65 2.29
C GLY A 111 -1.13 -2.83 1.73
N PRO A 112 -2.37 -2.53 1.32
CA PRO A 112 -3.27 -3.51 0.71
C PRO A 112 -2.71 -4.07 -0.59
N GLN A 113 -3.11 -5.29 -0.95
CA GLN A 113 -2.73 -5.92 -2.22
C GLN A 113 -3.69 -5.61 -3.37
N ASP A 114 -4.82 -4.97 -3.05
CA ASP A 114 -5.91 -4.55 -3.91
C ASP A 114 -6.29 -3.07 -3.65
N GLY A 115 -5.28 -2.25 -3.33
CA GLY A 115 -5.43 -0.81 -3.11
C GLY A 115 -5.81 -0.04 -4.38
N ALA A 116 -6.12 1.24 -4.19
CA ALA A 116 -6.44 2.15 -5.29
C ALA A 116 -5.29 2.25 -6.32
N GLY A 117 -5.65 2.40 -7.60
CA GLY A 117 -4.67 2.56 -8.69
C GLY A 117 -4.13 1.26 -9.28
N TYR A 118 -4.67 0.10 -8.89
CA TYR A 118 -4.24 -1.24 -9.36
C TYR A 118 -2.79 -1.59 -9.01
N LEU A 119 -2.19 -0.86 -8.07
CA LEU A 119 -0.83 -1.10 -7.62
C LEU A 119 -0.81 -1.81 -6.28
N SER A 120 0.15 -2.70 -6.14
CA SER A 120 0.51 -3.33 -4.87
C SER A 120 2.01 -3.54 -4.81
N PHE A 121 2.52 -3.86 -3.62
CA PHE A 121 3.94 -3.86 -3.35
C PHE A 121 4.37 -5.10 -2.56
N GLY A 122 5.62 -5.52 -2.78
CA GLY A 122 6.19 -6.64 -2.06
C GLY A 122 7.69 -6.76 -2.19
N LEU A 123 8.26 -7.72 -1.46
CA LEU A 123 9.71 -7.94 -1.38
C LEU A 123 10.22 -8.97 -2.40
N LYS A 124 9.32 -9.64 -3.14
CA LYS A 124 9.66 -10.69 -4.10
C LYS A 124 9.25 -10.28 -5.52
N VAL A 125 9.89 -10.85 -6.54
CA VAL A 125 9.52 -10.58 -7.94
C VAL A 125 8.08 -11.05 -8.20
N GLU A 126 7.73 -12.24 -7.74
CA GLU A 126 6.39 -12.79 -7.90
C GLU A 126 5.43 -12.16 -6.87
N PRO A 127 4.30 -11.60 -7.33
CA PRO A 127 3.29 -11.06 -6.43
C PRO A 127 2.68 -12.20 -5.59
N PRO A 128 2.29 -11.91 -4.33
CA PRO A 128 1.57 -12.87 -3.53
C PRO A 128 0.23 -13.22 -4.17
N ALA A 129 -0.30 -14.41 -3.84
CA ALA A 129 -1.64 -14.78 -4.25
C ALA A 129 -2.66 -13.76 -3.69
N PRO A 130 -3.67 -13.36 -4.48
CA PRO A 130 -4.68 -12.42 -4.01
C PRO A 130 -5.42 -13.02 -2.81
N LYS A 131 -5.47 -12.27 -1.71
CA LYS A 131 -6.28 -12.62 -0.54
C LYS A 131 -7.68 -12.03 -0.77
N ARG A 132 -8.71 -12.89 -0.78
CA ARG A 132 -10.11 -12.48 -0.86
C ARG A 132 -10.83 -12.89 0.41
N HIS A 133 -10.37 -12.34 1.53
CA HIS A 133 -10.99 -12.54 2.82
C HIS A 133 -11.57 -11.20 3.25
N TYR A 134 -12.88 -11.04 3.05
CA TYR A 134 -13.60 -9.84 3.42
C TYR A 134 -14.36 -10.07 4.73
N ASN A 135 -14.43 -9.02 5.55
CA ASN A 135 -15.25 -9.07 6.75
C ASN A 135 -16.73 -9.15 6.40
N ARG A 136 -17.55 -9.66 7.31
CA ARG A 136 -19.00 -9.72 7.15
C ARG A 136 -19.70 -8.79 8.14
N THR A 137 -20.95 -8.49 7.86
CA THR A 137 -21.79 -7.59 8.66
C THR A 137 -21.87 -7.94 10.14
N HIS A 138 -21.84 -9.23 10.50
CA HIS A 138 -21.86 -9.67 11.91
C HIS A 138 -20.57 -9.35 12.69
N GLN A 139 -19.49 -8.94 12.02
CA GLN A 139 -18.21 -8.55 12.66
C GLN A 139 -18.14 -7.04 12.95
N LEU A 140 -19.14 -6.26 12.54
CA LEU A 140 -19.08 -4.79 12.61
C LEU A 140 -18.82 -4.26 14.02
N ASP A 141 -19.50 -4.79 15.04
CA ASP A 141 -19.32 -4.33 16.42
C ASP A 141 -17.88 -4.51 16.90
N GLU A 142 -17.27 -5.64 16.54
CA GLU A 142 -15.89 -5.98 16.89
C GLU A 142 -14.89 -5.08 16.15
N LEU A 143 -15.13 -4.81 14.86
CA LEU A 143 -14.32 -3.92 14.04
C LEU A 143 -14.41 -2.46 14.52
N ILE A 144 -15.58 -2.00 14.93
CA ILE A 144 -15.79 -0.66 15.49
C ILE A 144 -15.02 -0.54 16.81
N ALA A 145 -15.13 -1.53 17.70
CA ALA A 145 -14.40 -1.52 18.97
C ALA A 145 -12.88 -1.54 18.75
N ALA A 146 -12.39 -2.36 17.81
CA ALA A 146 -10.99 -2.40 17.42
C ALA A 146 -10.52 -1.06 16.86
N ALA A 147 -11.32 -0.42 16.00
CA ALA A 147 -10.99 0.87 15.43
C ALA A 147 -10.88 1.97 16.50
N GLN A 148 -11.81 2.01 17.44
CA GLN A 148 -11.77 2.94 18.58
C GLN A 148 -10.54 2.69 19.46
N ALA A 149 -10.17 1.43 19.70
CA ALA A 149 -8.97 1.09 20.44
C ALA A 149 -7.70 1.61 19.75
N ILE A 150 -7.59 1.49 18.42
CA ILE A 150 -6.47 2.07 17.65
C ILE A 150 -6.43 3.59 17.79
N GLU A 151 -7.58 4.27 17.66
CA GLU A 151 -7.65 5.72 17.83
C GLU A 151 -7.25 6.18 19.24
N GLU A 152 -7.45 5.33 20.24
CA GLU A 152 -7.04 5.55 21.63
C GLU A 152 -5.58 5.18 21.92
N GLY A 153 -4.83 4.72 20.92
CA GLY A 153 -3.46 4.25 21.09
C GLY A 153 -3.36 2.97 21.92
N LYS A 154 -4.45 2.20 22.02
CA LYS A 154 -4.48 0.92 22.73
C LYS A 154 -4.00 -0.20 21.80
N HIS A 155 -3.48 -1.25 22.42
CA HIS A 155 -3.13 -2.48 21.73
C HIS A 155 -4.39 -3.22 21.27
N VAL A 156 -4.37 -3.72 20.03
CA VAL A 156 -5.45 -4.49 19.41
C VAL A 156 -4.93 -5.87 19.01
N ALA A 157 -5.77 -6.91 19.14
CA ALA A 157 -5.37 -8.26 18.78
C ALA A 157 -5.01 -8.37 17.29
N ALA A 158 -3.96 -9.12 16.96
CA ALA A 158 -3.43 -9.22 15.60
C ALA A 158 -4.49 -9.64 14.56
N TYR A 159 -5.39 -10.56 14.88
CA TYR A 159 -6.45 -10.99 13.96
C TYR A 159 -7.43 -9.86 13.62
N LEU A 160 -7.69 -8.92 14.53
CA LEU A 160 -8.54 -7.75 14.27
C LEU A 160 -7.81 -6.72 13.41
N LEU A 161 -6.50 -6.57 13.62
CA LEU A 161 -5.67 -5.73 12.76
C LEU A 161 -5.58 -6.27 11.33
N GLU A 162 -5.60 -7.60 11.16
CA GLU A 162 -5.71 -8.22 9.84
C GLU A 162 -7.08 -7.96 9.19
N GLN A 163 -8.14 -7.85 9.98
CA GLN A 163 -9.49 -7.57 9.49
C GLN A 163 -9.71 -6.09 9.14
N LEU A 164 -9.05 -5.15 9.83
CA LEU A 164 -9.17 -3.70 9.57
C LEU A 164 -8.45 -3.21 8.29
N ASP A 165 -8.07 -4.14 7.40
CA ASP A 165 -7.37 -4.01 6.12
C ASP A 165 -6.90 -2.59 5.74
N PRO A 166 -5.58 -2.32 5.70
CA PRO A 166 -5.02 -0.97 5.65
C PRO A 166 -5.22 -0.15 4.36
N GLY A 167 -6.17 -0.46 3.47
CA GLY A 167 -6.42 0.46 2.35
C GLY A 167 -7.13 -0.05 1.10
N THR A 168 -8.03 -1.02 1.20
CA THR A 168 -8.94 -1.40 0.08
C THR A 168 -9.81 -0.23 -0.44
N SER A 169 -9.72 0.95 0.19
CA SER A 169 -10.59 2.10 -0.04
C SER A 169 -9.82 3.33 -0.51
N MET A 170 -10.54 4.15 -1.29
CA MET A 170 -10.23 5.56 -1.53
C MET A 170 -9.95 6.30 -0.21
N GLY A 171 -8.97 7.22 -0.22
CA GLY A 171 -8.30 7.77 0.96
C GLY A 171 -9.17 8.44 2.04
N GLY A 172 -8.53 8.87 3.15
CA GLY A 172 -9.17 9.52 4.29
C GLY A 172 -8.44 9.27 5.61
N ALA A 173 -8.86 9.96 6.67
CA ALA A 173 -8.28 9.80 8.02
C ALA A 173 -9.18 9.04 9.00
N ARG A 174 -10.44 8.81 8.62
CA ARG A 174 -11.44 8.18 9.48
C ARG A 174 -11.41 6.65 9.38
N PRO A 175 -11.71 5.93 10.47
CA PRO A 175 -11.71 4.48 10.46
C PRO A 175 -12.73 3.89 9.49
N LYS A 176 -12.28 2.86 8.77
CA LYS A 176 -13.07 2.16 7.76
C LYS A 176 -12.52 0.77 7.50
N ALA A 177 -13.38 -0.11 6.99
CA ALA A 177 -13.00 -1.43 6.53
C ALA A 177 -13.91 -1.86 5.35
N THR A 178 -13.42 -2.78 4.53
CA THR A 178 -14.24 -3.41 3.48
C THR A 178 -15.03 -4.57 4.07
N ILE A 179 -16.33 -4.58 3.78
CA ILE A 179 -17.32 -5.53 4.27
C ILE A 179 -17.99 -6.20 3.08
N GLU A 180 -18.02 -7.53 3.04
CA GLU A 180 -18.84 -8.31 2.14
C GLU A 180 -20.24 -8.52 2.75
N ASP A 181 -21.26 -8.18 1.98
CA ASP A 181 -22.65 -8.49 2.29
C ASP A 181 -23.37 -9.00 1.04
N GLY A 182 -23.89 -10.22 1.11
CA GLY A 182 -24.42 -10.94 -0.05
C GLY A 182 -23.35 -11.20 -1.11
N GLN A 183 -23.50 -10.60 -2.29
CA GLN A 183 -22.58 -10.70 -3.43
C GLN A 183 -21.84 -9.38 -3.72
N SER A 184 -21.84 -8.45 -2.75
CA SER A 184 -21.32 -7.09 -2.93
C SER A 184 -20.28 -6.75 -1.87
N LEU A 185 -19.29 -5.95 -2.27
CA LEU A 185 -18.35 -5.32 -1.35
C LEU A 185 -18.80 -3.91 -1.02
N TRP A 186 -18.76 -3.58 0.27
CA TRP A 186 -19.16 -2.30 0.85
C TRP A 186 -18.00 -1.69 1.61
N LEU A 187 -17.96 -0.35 1.65
CA LEU A 187 -17.06 0.38 2.53
C LEU A 187 -17.80 0.78 3.81
N GLY A 188 -17.53 0.09 4.91
CA GLY A 188 -18.01 0.46 6.23
C GLY A 188 -17.21 1.64 6.77
N LYS A 189 -17.85 2.80 6.95
CA LYS A 189 -17.23 3.95 7.63
C LYS A 189 -17.65 3.94 9.10
N PHE A 190 -16.67 3.88 9.99
CA PHE A 190 -16.94 3.82 11.42
C PHE A 190 -16.93 5.22 12.04
N PRO A 191 -17.55 5.39 13.21
CA PRO A 191 -17.42 6.61 13.99
C PRO A 191 -15.94 6.91 14.25
N ALA A 192 -15.55 8.18 14.10
CA ALA A 192 -14.22 8.66 14.44
C ALA A 192 -14.35 9.61 15.64
N LYS A 193 -13.29 9.72 16.47
CA LYS A 193 -13.19 10.86 17.39
C LYS A 193 -12.97 12.15 16.59
N ASP A 194 -13.74 13.18 16.92
CA ASP A 194 -13.53 14.54 16.39
C ASP A 194 -12.33 15.22 17.07
#